data_AF-A0A1L9VM86-F1
#
_entry.id   AF-A0A1L9VM86-F1
#
_cell.length_a   1.000
_cell.length_b   1.000
_cell.length_c   1.000
_cell.angle_alpha   90.00
_cell.angle_beta   90.00
_cell.angle_gamma   90.00
#
_symmetry.space_group_name_H-M   'P 1'
#
loop_
_entity.id
_entity.type
_entity.pdbx_description
1 polymer ?
#
loop_
_entity_poly.entity_id
_entity_poly.type
_entity_poly.pdbx_seq_one_letter_code
_entity_poly.pdbx_strand_id
1 'polypeptide(L)'
;MFGVFGGLSLPVGTDPERERPPPTAPTPIDFPIYNLPDPTEEDAESALKDLYNDLITIKRPQDITPSRFRAFNLKVESEVPASRIVRHDTTSSVRPLPWEDNTAGEGDQNGQPALMGNDNRYPDKERFETLRNELLIENDDGFREVSRMPPREGRQRVRIAQTRKFWAGFERMALYWDTSLDHYFERPATPEPQPEDKGDKMQTDDENTQTSERNPSMDIDQPAQTNGNGTNDDPGSRTPVERYTGRRVGAGHEMPEDAREETVRAFVEMTAWPFGCQVSIPTIPPRLAVKTLLFPVRMTFETGRSPKDRTQARSGVLEGPVFVGQCRSETAFRTPEENPGSGIGDAGDVFREVGAMLLAAQERARDGVTDVRPGEGQWWTTAPRWGGGTSEGSEGEHHTEEDSNSNHEKEKPHKRSKYDHPFLALRRPRRMSNADRWKAVQPGPSLWEKRMKYMQIGKTVGSLYDDIYMVSSINHHISILHLRVHRRYLEIVTTGESDCTTDSDEDQPWYELKLRRTRWYDFFEAKDRVEAFEGVWRIFHYTLRKV
;
A
#
# COMPACT_ATOMS: atom_id res chain seq x y z
N MET A 1 19.61 -14.82 4.15
CA MET A 1 18.90 -15.50 5.25
C MET A 1 17.44 -15.08 5.15
N PHE A 2 16.58 -16.02 4.76
CA PHE A 2 15.16 -15.77 4.52
C PHE A 2 14.42 -15.75 5.87
N GLY A 3 13.85 -14.60 6.21
CA GLY A 3 12.93 -14.46 7.33
C GLY A 3 11.55 -14.93 6.91
N VAL A 4 11.09 -15.98 7.58
CA VAL A 4 9.72 -16.52 7.48
C VAL A 4 8.79 -15.52 8.18
N PHE A 5 7.91 -14.86 7.42
CA PHE A 5 6.77 -14.14 7.98
C PHE A 5 5.58 -15.10 8.04
N GLY A 6 5.15 -15.42 9.26
CA GLY A 6 3.89 -16.10 9.52
C GLY A 6 2.74 -15.11 9.42
N GLY A 7 2.02 -15.15 8.30
CA GLY A 7 0.64 -14.67 8.20
C GLY A 7 -0.25 -15.90 8.02
N LEU A 8 -1.40 -15.91 8.70
CA LEU A 8 -2.44 -16.93 8.54
C LEU A 8 -2.75 -17.12 7.05
N SER A 9 -2.29 -18.24 6.48
CA SER A 9 -2.55 -18.58 5.10
C SER A 9 -4.02 -18.94 4.96
N LEU A 10 -4.82 -18.06 4.36
CA LEU A 10 -6.00 -18.50 3.63
C LEU A 10 -5.55 -19.53 2.59
N PRO A 11 -6.32 -20.60 2.33
CA PRO A 11 -5.91 -21.64 1.42
C PRO A 11 -5.68 -21.04 0.02
N VAL A 12 -4.43 -21.02 -0.41
CA VAL A 12 -4.04 -20.71 -1.79
C VAL A 12 -4.65 -21.80 -2.67
N GLY A 13 -5.52 -21.41 -3.61
CA GLY A 13 -6.18 -22.32 -4.54
C GLY A 13 -7.42 -23.01 -3.97
N THR A 14 -8.49 -22.26 -3.70
CA THR A 14 -9.83 -22.85 -3.66
C THR A 14 -10.20 -23.31 -5.07
N ASP A 15 -10.33 -24.62 -5.24
CA ASP A 15 -10.85 -25.22 -6.46
C ASP A 15 -12.27 -24.71 -6.72
N PRO A 16 -12.52 -23.99 -7.83
CA PRO A 16 -13.84 -23.47 -8.16
C PRO A 16 -14.91 -24.56 -8.28
N GLU A 17 -14.51 -25.79 -8.59
CA GLU A 17 -15.41 -26.93 -8.81
C GLU A 17 -15.82 -27.60 -7.49
N ARG A 18 -15.19 -27.23 -6.36
CA ARG A 18 -15.49 -27.80 -5.05
C ARG A 18 -16.76 -27.21 -4.44
N GLU A 19 -17.67 -28.10 -4.04
CA GLU A 19 -18.90 -27.73 -3.33
C GLU A 19 -18.62 -27.20 -1.92
N ARG A 20 -19.26 -26.08 -1.56
CA ARG A 20 -19.13 -25.42 -0.25
C ARG A 20 -20.42 -24.68 0.12
N PRO A 21 -20.58 -24.20 1.38
CA PRO A 21 -21.65 -23.26 1.69
C PRO A 21 -21.53 -21.96 0.87
N PRO A 22 -22.65 -21.31 0.54
CA PRO A 22 -22.64 -20.06 -0.20
C PRO A 22 -21.88 -18.97 0.56
N PRO A 23 -21.01 -18.20 -0.12
CA PRO A 23 -20.37 -17.04 0.48
C PRO A 23 -21.38 -15.90 0.66
N THR A 24 -21.00 -14.88 1.44
CA THR A 24 -21.74 -13.62 1.55
C THR A 24 -22.10 -13.05 0.16
N ALA A 25 -23.25 -12.39 0.09
CA ALA A 25 -23.76 -11.82 -1.16
C ALA A 25 -22.71 -10.91 -1.84
N PRO A 26 -22.64 -10.89 -3.18
CA PRO A 26 -21.71 -10.04 -3.91
C PRO A 26 -21.83 -8.57 -3.47
N THR A 27 -20.70 -7.90 -3.27
CA THR A 27 -20.69 -6.47 -2.94
C THR A 27 -20.98 -5.67 -4.20
N PRO A 28 -22.00 -4.78 -4.21
CA PRO A 28 -22.24 -3.88 -5.32
C PRO A 28 -21.03 -2.98 -5.57
N ILE A 29 -20.70 -2.76 -6.85
CA ILE A 29 -19.62 -1.86 -7.23
C ILE A 29 -20.14 -0.43 -7.17
N ASP A 30 -19.48 0.41 -6.37
CA ASP A 30 -19.75 1.84 -6.29
C ASP A 30 -18.47 2.64 -6.54
N PHE A 31 -18.64 3.80 -7.17
CA PHE A 31 -17.55 4.73 -7.49
C PHE A 31 -17.87 6.14 -6.99
N PRO A 32 -16.84 6.88 -6.56
CA PRO A 32 -16.96 8.29 -6.18
C PRO A 32 -17.23 9.17 -7.42
N ILE A 33 -18.03 10.22 -7.24
CA ILE A 33 -18.39 11.17 -8.30
C ILE A 33 -17.74 12.52 -8.03
N TYR A 34 -16.94 12.97 -9.00
CA TYR A 34 -16.07 14.13 -8.85
C TYR A 34 -16.73 15.40 -9.38
N ASN A 35 -17.76 15.88 -8.68
CA ASN A 35 -18.43 17.13 -9.01
C ASN A 35 -18.03 18.22 -8.00
N LEU A 36 -16.94 18.94 -8.29
CA LEU A 36 -16.48 20.05 -7.47
C LEU A 36 -16.81 21.38 -8.13
N PRO A 37 -17.17 22.42 -7.35
CA PRO A 37 -17.38 23.75 -7.90
C PRO A 37 -16.06 24.29 -8.46
N ASP A 38 -16.12 24.90 -9.65
CA ASP A 38 -14.96 25.52 -10.26
C ASP A 38 -14.41 26.66 -9.37
N PRO A 39 -13.08 26.85 -9.34
CA PRO A 39 -12.47 27.96 -8.61
C PRO A 39 -12.87 29.31 -9.22
N THR A 40 -13.12 30.30 -8.37
CA THR A 40 -13.38 31.69 -8.79
C THR A 40 -12.10 32.50 -8.70
N GLU A 41 -11.72 33.18 -9.78
CA GLU A 41 -10.44 33.90 -9.89
C GLU A 41 -10.27 35.03 -8.86
N GLU A 42 -11.36 35.77 -8.54
CA GLU A 42 -11.29 36.98 -7.72
C GLU A 42 -10.82 36.74 -6.27
N ASP A 43 -11.07 35.55 -5.71
CA ASP A 43 -10.78 35.22 -4.30
C ASP A 43 -9.73 34.09 -4.12
N ALA A 44 -9.17 33.55 -5.21
CA ALA A 44 -8.42 32.30 -5.19
C ALA A 44 -7.15 32.34 -4.31
N GLU A 45 -6.40 33.45 -4.34
CA GLU A 45 -5.19 33.60 -3.51
C GLU A 45 -5.52 33.76 -2.02
N SER A 46 -6.55 34.55 -1.70
CA SER A 46 -7.02 34.74 -0.33
C SER A 46 -7.52 33.42 0.26
N ALA A 47 -8.32 32.68 -0.52
CA ALA A 47 -8.81 31.36 -0.13
C ALA A 47 -7.66 30.37 0.13
N LEU A 48 -6.61 30.38 -0.70
CA LEU A 48 -5.43 29.53 -0.48
C LEU A 48 -4.69 29.88 0.82
N LYS A 49 -4.58 31.17 1.16
CA LYS A 49 -3.96 31.62 2.42
C LYS A 49 -4.77 31.18 3.65
N ASP A 50 -6.08 31.10 3.50
CA ASP A 50 -7.04 30.63 4.51
C ASP A 50 -7.12 29.11 4.64
N LEU A 51 -6.55 28.34 3.71
CA LEU A 51 -6.55 26.87 3.73
C LEU A 51 -6.13 26.29 5.08
N TYR A 52 -5.10 26.86 5.71
CA TYR A 52 -4.65 26.44 7.04
C TYR A 52 -5.76 26.60 8.11
N ASN A 53 -6.49 27.71 8.08
CA ASN A 53 -7.57 28.00 9.00
C ASN A 53 -8.78 27.09 8.74
N ASP A 54 -9.04 26.73 7.48
CA ASP A 54 -10.08 25.75 7.18
C ASP A 54 -9.71 24.36 7.70
N LEU A 55 -8.49 23.89 7.43
CA LEU A 55 -8.05 22.55 7.85
C LEU A 55 -7.98 22.39 9.37
N ILE A 56 -7.56 23.40 10.14
CA ILE A 56 -7.50 23.30 11.62
C ILE A 56 -8.89 23.22 12.27
N THR A 57 -9.94 23.67 11.56
CA THR A 57 -11.31 23.63 12.08
C THR A 57 -11.94 22.25 11.96
N ILE A 58 -11.40 21.38 11.11
CA ILE A 58 -11.90 20.01 10.90
C ILE A 58 -11.48 19.16 12.11
N LYS A 59 -12.43 18.86 12.99
CA LYS A 59 -12.20 18.04 14.19
C LYS A 59 -12.90 16.68 14.12
N ARG A 60 -13.96 16.57 13.33
CA ARG A 60 -14.78 15.38 13.15
C ARG A 60 -15.04 15.12 11.67
N PRO A 61 -15.32 13.86 11.28
CA PRO A 61 -15.65 13.53 9.88
C PRO A 61 -16.81 14.36 9.31
N GLN A 62 -17.81 14.72 10.13
CA GLN A 62 -18.94 15.56 9.70
C GLN A 62 -18.57 17.01 9.36
N ASP A 63 -17.39 17.48 9.78
CA ASP A 63 -16.92 18.84 9.49
C ASP A 63 -16.31 18.92 8.07
N ILE A 64 -16.16 17.77 7.38
CA ILE A 64 -15.70 17.65 5.99
C ILE A 64 -16.85 18.03 5.06
N THR A 65 -16.81 19.25 4.52
CA THR A 65 -17.79 19.72 3.53
C THR A 65 -17.08 20.18 2.26
N PRO A 66 -17.67 20.03 1.05
CA PRO A 66 -17.06 20.49 -0.19
C PRO A 66 -16.63 21.98 -0.16
N SER A 67 -17.39 22.81 0.55
CA SER A 67 -17.08 24.24 0.74
C SER A 67 -15.74 24.50 1.43
N ARG A 68 -15.33 23.67 2.39
CA ARG A 68 -14.06 23.80 3.11
C ARG A 68 -12.85 23.52 2.25
N PHE A 69 -13.07 22.84 1.12
CA PHE A 69 -12.00 22.51 0.20
C PHE A 69 -11.93 23.44 -1.01
N ARG A 70 -12.81 24.44 -1.11
CA ARG A 70 -12.72 25.49 -2.12
C ARG A 70 -11.36 26.20 -2.07
N ALA A 71 -10.77 26.31 -0.88
CA ALA A 71 -9.43 26.86 -0.64
C ALA A 71 -8.30 26.13 -1.38
N PHE A 72 -8.50 24.88 -1.82
CA PHE A 72 -7.52 24.18 -2.66
C PHE A 72 -7.50 24.69 -4.10
N ASN A 73 -8.51 25.43 -4.55
CA ASN A 73 -8.72 25.84 -5.95
C ASN A 73 -8.55 24.67 -6.92
N LEU A 74 -9.24 23.56 -6.62
CA LEU A 74 -9.09 22.31 -7.34
C LEU A 74 -10.04 22.24 -8.53
N LYS A 75 -9.48 21.97 -9.71
CA LYS A 75 -10.21 21.70 -10.94
C LYS A 75 -9.98 20.26 -11.37
N VAL A 76 -11.06 19.50 -11.57
CA VAL A 76 -10.99 18.07 -11.91
C VAL A 76 -11.41 17.83 -13.35
N GLU A 77 -10.51 17.26 -14.13
CA GLU A 77 -10.74 16.75 -15.49
C GLU A 77 -10.85 15.22 -15.42
N SER A 78 -12.07 14.69 -15.51
CA SER A 78 -12.35 13.25 -15.46
C SER A 78 -12.35 12.61 -16.85
N GLU A 79 -12.25 11.28 -16.91
CA GLU A 79 -12.33 10.49 -18.15
C GLU A 79 -11.24 10.83 -19.19
N VAL A 80 -10.06 11.26 -18.73
CA VAL A 80 -8.91 11.50 -19.61
C VAL A 80 -8.37 10.16 -20.11
N PRO A 81 -8.18 9.95 -21.43
CA PRO A 81 -7.58 8.73 -21.93
C PRO A 81 -6.16 8.51 -21.39
N ALA A 82 -5.77 7.28 -21.09
CA ALA A 82 -4.40 6.96 -20.64
C ALA A 82 -3.32 7.48 -21.60
N SER A 83 -3.63 7.58 -22.89
CA SER A 83 -2.71 8.15 -23.89
C SER A 83 -2.44 9.64 -23.70
N ARG A 84 -3.34 10.39 -23.07
CA ARG A 84 -3.25 11.85 -22.85
C ARG A 84 -3.01 12.24 -21.40
N ILE A 85 -2.85 11.28 -20.49
CA ILE A 85 -2.65 11.57 -19.07
C ILE A 85 -1.32 12.30 -18.83
N VAL A 86 -0.29 11.90 -19.55
CA VAL A 86 1.00 12.58 -19.60
C VAL A 86 0.90 13.77 -20.55
N ARG A 87 1.35 14.94 -20.11
CA ARG A 87 1.40 16.13 -20.94
C ARG A 87 2.65 16.10 -21.82
N HIS A 88 2.48 16.31 -23.12
CA HIS A 88 3.62 16.47 -24.02
C HIS A 88 4.05 17.94 -24.01
N ASP A 89 5.18 18.24 -23.37
CA ASP A 89 5.81 19.54 -23.56
C ASP A 89 6.37 19.62 -24.99
N THR A 90 5.91 20.62 -25.75
CA THR A 90 6.33 20.89 -27.14
C THR A 90 7.82 21.13 -27.30
N THR A 91 8.53 21.38 -26.20
CA THR A 91 9.97 21.68 -26.17
C THR A 91 10.85 20.44 -25.98
N SER A 92 10.29 19.29 -25.59
CA SER A 92 11.07 18.07 -25.33
C SER A 92 10.88 17.05 -26.45
N SER A 93 11.99 16.64 -27.08
CA SER A 93 12.01 15.55 -28.06
C SER A 93 11.79 14.22 -27.33
N VAL A 94 10.54 13.86 -27.09
CA VAL A 94 10.15 12.57 -26.51
C VAL A 94 10.30 11.47 -27.58
N ARG A 95 10.97 10.36 -27.22
CA ARG A 95 11.11 9.19 -28.10
C ARG A 95 9.72 8.57 -28.37
N PRO A 96 9.48 7.94 -29.53
CA PRO A 96 8.25 7.17 -29.73
C PRO A 96 8.09 6.03 -28.72
N LEU A 97 6.86 5.72 -28.34
CA LEU A 97 6.60 4.59 -27.45
C LEU A 97 6.83 3.24 -28.15
N PRO A 98 7.07 2.14 -27.40
CA PRO A 98 7.34 0.82 -27.97
C PRO A 98 6.29 0.30 -28.97
N TRP A 99 5.04 0.76 -28.83
CA TRP A 99 3.91 0.37 -29.69
C TRP A 99 3.56 1.41 -30.76
N GLU A 100 4.20 2.58 -30.75
CA GLU A 100 3.98 3.64 -31.76
C GLU A 100 4.97 3.51 -32.93
N ASP A 101 6.15 2.95 -32.69
CA ASP A 101 7.17 2.78 -33.71
C ASP A 101 7.72 1.34 -33.71
N ASN A 102 7.90 0.78 -34.91
CA ASN A 102 8.48 -0.55 -35.09
C ASN A 102 9.99 -0.58 -34.81
N THR A 103 10.66 0.58 -34.82
CA THR A 103 12.07 0.72 -34.45
C THR A 103 12.31 1.09 -32.98
N ALA A 104 11.25 1.26 -32.17
CA ALA A 104 11.38 1.63 -30.76
C ALA A 104 12.09 0.53 -29.96
N GLY A 105 13.38 0.70 -29.67
CA GLY A 105 14.21 -0.28 -28.92
C GLY A 105 15.39 -0.78 -29.73
N GLU A 106 15.35 -0.63 -31.05
CA GLU A 106 16.56 -0.57 -31.85
C GLU A 106 17.23 0.78 -31.57
N GLY A 107 18.55 0.83 -31.63
CA GLY A 107 19.29 2.05 -31.34
C GLY A 107 18.86 3.23 -32.21
N ASP A 108 19.46 4.39 -32.00
CA ASP A 108 19.32 5.48 -32.97
C ASP A 108 19.74 4.98 -34.39
N GLN A 109 19.49 5.74 -35.46
CA GLN A 109 19.86 5.37 -36.85
C GLN A 109 21.33 4.92 -37.03
N ASN A 110 22.17 5.14 -36.03
CA ASN A 110 23.59 4.76 -35.91
C ASN A 110 23.87 3.52 -35.03
N GLY A 111 22.86 2.78 -34.54
CA GLY A 111 23.02 1.57 -33.74
C GLY A 111 23.40 1.76 -32.26
N GLN A 112 23.30 2.99 -31.72
CA GLN A 112 23.59 3.27 -30.30
C GLN A 112 22.39 2.99 -29.40
N PRO A 113 22.57 2.35 -28.22
CA PRO A 113 21.48 1.99 -27.34
C PRO A 113 20.77 3.24 -26.83
N ALA A 114 19.44 3.21 -26.86
CA ALA A 114 18.57 4.21 -26.28
C ALA A 114 18.88 4.39 -24.78
N LEU A 115 19.10 5.62 -24.33
CA LEU A 115 19.42 5.93 -22.94
C LEU A 115 18.31 6.75 -22.26
N MET A 116 18.07 6.45 -20.98
CA MET A 116 17.24 7.23 -20.06
C MET A 116 18.02 8.42 -19.48
N GLY A 117 17.35 9.29 -18.72
CA GLY A 117 17.97 10.50 -18.13
C GLY A 117 19.13 10.27 -17.15
N ASN A 118 19.42 9.04 -16.75
CA ASN A 118 20.60 8.67 -15.95
C ASN A 118 21.66 7.87 -16.73
N ASP A 119 21.54 7.85 -18.06
CA ASP A 119 22.36 7.06 -19.00
C ASP A 119 22.21 5.53 -18.84
N ASN A 120 21.18 5.05 -18.16
CA ASN A 120 20.83 3.63 -18.21
C ASN A 120 20.13 3.32 -19.54
N ARG A 121 20.23 2.07 -19.99
CA ARG A 121 19.54 1.62 -21.20
C ARG A 121 18.02 1.68 -21.01
N TYR A 122 17.34 2.25 -22.00
CA TYR A 122 15.89 2.25 -22.11
C TYR A 122 15.36 0.82 -22.33
N PRO A 123 14.16 0.47 -21.82
CA PRO A 123 13.58 -0.86 -22.01
C PRO A 123 13.46 -1.29 -23.48
N ASP A 124 13.81 -2.53 -23.78
CA ASP A 124 13.60 -3.11 -25.11
C ASP A 124 12.12 -3.39 -25.38
N LYS A 125 11.66 -3.27 -26.63
CA LYS A 125 10.27 -3.53 -27.04
C LYS A 125 9.78 -4.94 -26.73
N GLU A 126 10.65 -5.94 -26.86
CA GLU A 126 10.33 -7.33 -26.51
C GLU A 126 9.86 -7.47 -25.05
N ARG A 127 10.42 -6.67 -24.12
CA ARG A 127 9.98 -6.67 -22.72
C ARG A 127 8.56 -6.12 -22.59
N PHE A 128 8.25 -5.03 -23.29
CA PHE A 128 6.91 -4.47 -23.32
C PHE A 128 5.90 -5.47 -23.88
N GLU A 129 6.21 -6.09 -25.02
CA GLU A 129 5.33 -7.07 -25.67
C GLU A 129 5.12 -8.32 -24.80
N THR A 130 6.16 -8.80 -24.12
CA THR A 130 6.05 -9.93 -23.18
C THR A 130 5.05 -9.62 -22.07
N LEU A 131 5.18 -8.46 -21.41
CA LEU A 131 4.27 -8.04 -20.35
C LEU A 131 2.83 -7.85 -20.86
N ARG A 132 2.68 -7.21 -22.03
CA ARG A 132 1.38 -7.01 -22.68
C ARG A 132 0.69 -8.33 -22.99
N ASN A 133 1.42 -9.31 -23.55
CA ASN A 133 0.88 -10.62 -23.87
C ASN A 133 0.49 -11.41 -22.61
N GLU A 134 1.30 -11.32 -21.54
CA GLU A 134 0.96 -11.96 -20.26
C GLU A 134 -0.28 -11.31 -19.60
N LEU A 135 -0.50 -10.01 -19.76
CA LEU A 135 -1.70 -9.33 -19.23
C LEU A 135 -2.98 -9.70 -19.99
N LEU A 136 -2.87 -10.09 -21.26
CA LEU A 136 -3.98 -10.52 -22.11
C LEU A 136 -4.44 -11.96 -21.85
N ILE A 137 -3.75 -12.70 -21.00
CA ILE A 137 -4.14 -14.05 -20.59
C ILE A 137 -5.55 -14.01 -19.97
N GLU A 138 -6.36 -15.02 -20.25
CA GLU A 138 -7.70 -15.16 -19.68
C GLU A 138 -7.63 -15.41 -18.16
N ASN A 139 -8.60 -14.88 -17.41
CA ASN A 139 -8.55 -14.84 -15.96
C ASN A 139 -8.44 -16.25 -15.36
N ASP A 140 -9.28 -17.19 -15.79
CA ASP A 140 -9.27 -18.57 -15.28
C ASP A 140 -7.96 -19.29 -15.56
N ASP A 141 -7.44 -19.18 -16.79
CA ASP A 141 -6.18 -19.79 -17.21
C ASP A 141 -5.00 -19.20 -16.40
N GLY A 142 -5.00 -17.88 -16.17
CA GLY A 142 -3.98 -17.20 -15.37
C GLY A 142 -4.02 -17.62 -13.90
N PHE A 143 -5.21 -17.69 -13.30
CA PHE A 143 -5.41 -18.14 -11.92
C PHE A 143 -5.00 -19.61 -11.73
N ARG A 144 -5.35 -20.50 -12.68
CA ARG A 144 -4.93 -21.90 -12.65
C ARG A 144 -3.41 -22.04 -12.70
N GLU A 145 -2.72 -21.25 -13.53
CA GLU A 145 -1.26 -21.30 -13.61
C GLU A 145 -0.57 -20.87 -12.31
N VAL A 146 -0.99 -19.77 -11.69
CA VAL A 146 -0.36 -19.28 -10.46
C VAL A 146 -0.66 -20.14 -9.24
N SER A 147 -1.88 -20.68 -9.16
CA SER A 147 -2.32 -21.61 -8.10
C SER A 147 -1.90 -23.06 -8.38
N ARG A 148 -1.16 -23.32 -9.48
CA ARG A 148 -0.65 -24.63 -9.89
C ARG A 148 -1.74 -25.69 -10.06
N MET A 149 -2.92 -25.26 -10.49
CA MET A 149 -4.05 -26.14 -10.83
C MET A 149 -3.89 -26.68 -12.26
N PRO A 150 -4.47 -27.85 -12.58
CA PRO A 150 -4.48 -28.34 -13.95
C PRO A 150 -5.23 -27.37 -14.88
N PRO A 151 -4.78 -27.22 -16.15
CA PRO A 151 -5.50 -26.43 -17.13
C PRO A 151 -6.88 -27.03 -17.39
N ARG A 152 -7.83 -26.21 -17.88
CA ARG A 152 -9.15 -26.69 -18.29
C ARG A 152 -9.03 -27.75 -19.39
N GLU A 153 -10.01 -28.64 -19.43
CA GLU A 153 -10.10 -29.67 -20.47
C GLU A 153 -10.03 -29.04 -21.87
N GLY A 154 -9.08 -29.50 -22.69
CA GLY A 154 -8.87 -29.00 -24.04
C GLY A 154 -8.02 -27.72 -24.17
N ARG A 155 -7.60 -27.09 -23.06
CA ARG A 155 -6.70 -25.92 -23.08
C ARG A 155 -5.26 -26.31 -22.75
N GLN A 156 -4.32 -25.60 -23.38
CA GLN A 156 -2.90 -25.75 -23.06
C GLN A 156 -2.56 -24.92 -21.82
N ARG A 157 -1.56 -25.37 -21.06
CA ARG A 157 -1.04 -24.64 -19.92
C ARG A 157 -0.39 -23.33 -20.38
N VAL A 158 -0.88 -22.22 -19.84
CA VAL A 158 -0.33 -20.89 -20.13
C VAL A 158 0.92 -20.66 -19.29
N ARG A 159 1.91 -19.93 -19.82
CA ARG A 159 3.15 -19.60 -19.12
C ARG A 159 3.14 -18.14 -18.67
N ILE A 160 3.20 -17.93 -17.35
CA ILE A 160 3.36 -16.60 -16.73
C ILE A 160 4.76 -16.52 -16.11
N ALA A 161 5.63 -15.68 -16.67
CA ALA A 161 7.00 -15.51 -16.19
C ALA A 161 7.19 -14.21 -15.43
N GLN A 162 6.92 -13.06 -16.06
CA GLN A 162 7.29 -11.75 -15.52
C GLN A 162 6.20 -11.16 -14.62
N THR A 163 4.94 -11.43 -14.92
CA THR A 163 3.76 -10.89 -14.22
C THR A 163 3.23 -11.81 -13.10
N ARG A 164 4.00 -12.84 -12.69
CA ARG A 164 3.55 -13.86 -11.72
C ARG A 164 3.09 -13.28 -10.38
N LYS A 165 3.76 -12.22 -9.89
CA LYS A 165 3.36 -11.56 -8.63
C LYS A 165 1.98 -10.89 -8.77
N PHE A 166 1.74 -10.23 -9.90
CA PHE A 166 0.45 -9.59 -10.19
C PHE A 166 -0.66 -10.63 -10.24
N TRP A 167 -0.48 -11.70 -11.03
CA TRP A 167 -1.48 -12.76 -11.14
C TRP A 167 -1.77 -13.48 -9.83
N ALA A 168 -0.76 -13.68 -8.97
CA ALA A 168 -0.96 -14.26 -7.65
C ALA A 168 -1.76 -13.33 -6.71
N GLY A 169 -1.50 -12.02 -6.73
CA GLY A 169 -2.33 -11.05 -6.01
C GLY A 169 -3.75 -10.97 -6.58
N PHE A 170 -3.86 -10.99 -7.91
CA PHE A 170 -5.13 -10.89 -8.59
C PHE A 170 -6.03 -12.11 -8.35
N GLU A 171 -5.45 -13.31 -8.22
CA GLU A 171 -6.19 -14.50 -7.78
C GLU A 171 -6.76 -14.32 -6.37
N ARG A 172 -5.98 -13.77 -5.42
CA ARG A 172 -6.48 -13.45 -4.07
C ARG A 172 -7.63 -12.46 -4.10
N MET A 173 -7.56 -11.45 -4.97
CA MET A 173 -8.63 -10.46 -5.17
C MET A 173 -9.89 -11.11 -5.78
N ALA A 174 -9.71 -12.04 -6.73
CA ALA A 174 -10.79 -12.77 -7.37
C ALA A 174 -11.62 -13.61 -6.38
N LEU A 175 -11.02 -14.09 -5.30
CA LEU A 175 -11.75 -14.79 -4.23
C LEU A 175 -12.85 -13.96 -3.55
N TYR A 176 -12.91 -12.64 -3.77
CA TYR A 176 -13.92 -11.77 -3.18
C TYR A 176 -14.82 -11.08 -4.22
N TRP A 177 -14.30 -10.89 -5.44
CA TRP A 177 -14.96 -10.08 -6.47
C TRP A 177 -15.41 -10.87 -7.70
N ASP A 178 -14.81 -12.02 -8.00
CA ASP A 178 -15.08 -12.74 -9.24
C ASP A 178 -16.37 -13.57 -9.15
N THR A 179 -17.42 -13.09 -9.80
CA THR A 179 -18.73 -13.77 -9.88
C THR A 179 -18.90 -14.63 -11.12
N SER A 180 -17.89 -14.74 -11.99
CA SER A 180 -18.02 -15.37 -13.32
C SER A 180 -18.35 -16.87 -13.28
N LEU A 181 -17.97 -17.56 -12.19
CA LEU A 181 -18.18 -19.00 -11.99
C LEU A 181 -19.13 -19.29 -10.82
N ASP A 182 -19.90 -18.30 -10.37
CA ASP A 182 -20.82 -18.47 -9.24
C ASP A 182 -22.02 -19.33 -9.65
N HIS A 183 -22.18 -20.48 -8.99
CA HIS A 183 -23.31 -21.37 -9.17
C HIS A 183 -23.90 -21.74 -7.81
N TYR A 184 -25.18 -21.40 -7.62
CA TYR A 184 -25.96 -21.67 -6.42
C TYR A 184 -26.97 -22.79 -6.70
N PHE A 185 -27.03 -23.80 -5.84
CA PHE A 185 -27.98 -24.91 -5.97
C PHE A 185 -28.39 -25.47 -4.62
N GLU A 186 -29.58 -26.07 -4.55
CA GLU A 186 -30.09 -26.71 -3.34
C GLU A 186 -29.82 -28.22 -3.37
N ARG A 187 -29.35 -28.78 -2.25
CA ARG A 187 -29.24 -30.24 -2.08
C ARG A 187 -30.05 -30.69 -0.86
N PRO A 188 -30.80 -31.81 -0.95
CA PRO A 188 -31.42 -32.41 0.22
C PRO A 188 -30.34 -32.78 1.24
N ALA A 189 -30.55 -32.44 2.52
CA ALA A 189 -29.63 -32.78 3.61
C ALA A 189 -29.33 -34.30 3.60
N THR A 190 -28.18 -34.67 3.04
CA THR A 190 -27.65 -36.04 3.03
C THR A 190 -26.51 -36.05 4.05
N PRO A 191 -26.48 -37.01 4.99
CA PRO A 191 -25.55 -36.99 6.12
C PRO A 191 -24.09 -36.95 5.64
N GLU A 192 -23.26 -36.19 6.36
CA GLU A 192 -21.81 -36.18 6.19
C GLU A 192 -21.28 -37.62 6.25
N PRO A 193 -20.47 -38.09 5.29
CA PRO A 193 -19.75 -39.34 5.47
C PRO A 193 -18.79 -39.17 6.65
N GLN A 194 -18.95 -40.00 7.68
CA GLN A 194 -17.98 -40.16 8.75
C GLN A 194 -16.60 -40.47 8.15
N PRO A 195 -15.51 -40.00 8.78
CA PRO A 195 -14.17 -40.30 8.30
C PRO A 195 -13.97 -41.82 8.28
N GLU A 196 -13.66 -42.34 7.10
CA GLU A 196 -13.30 -43.73 6.88
C GLU A 196 -12.10 -44.08 7.77
N ASP A 197 -12.36 -45.00 8.69
CA ASP A 197 -11.37 -45.65 9.54
C ASP A 197 -10.42 -46.44 8.63
N LYS A 198 -9.28 -45.82 8.29
CA LYS A 198 -8.15 -46.54 7.70
C LYS A 198 -7.63 -47.49 8.77
N GLY A 199 -8.04 -48.75 8.62
CA GLY A 199 -7.51 -49.85 9.40
C GLY A 199 -5.98 -49.82 9.37
N ASP A 200 -5.40 -49.57 10.54
CA ASP A 200 -4.01 -49.88 10.82
C ASP A 200 -3.98 -50.98 11.88
N LYS A 201 -3.49 -52.13 11.45
CA LYS A 201 -3.27 -53.30 12.29
C LYS A 201 -2.16 -52.97 13.28
N MET A 202 -2.44 -52.93 14.59
CA MET A 202 -1.45 -53.36 15.57
C MET A 202 -2.08 -54.11 16.74
N GLN A 203 -1.56 -55.32 16.89
CA GLN A 203 -1.63 -56.30 17.96
C GLN A 203 -2.04 -55.79 19.35
N THR A 204 -3.04 -56.47 19.91
CA THR A 204 -3.27 -56.62 21.35
C THR A 204 -2.21 -57.54 21.94
N ASP A 205 -1.59 -57.11 23.04
CA ASP A 205 -1.20 -58.01 24.13
C ASP A 205 -1.79 -57.43 25.42
N ASP A 206 -2.41 -58.33 26.17
CA ASP A 206 -3.03 -58.16 27.48
C ASP A 206 -2.01 -57.76 28.57
N GLU A 207 -2.42 -56.92 29.53
CA GLU A 207 -2.56 -57.33 30.94
C GLU A 207 -3.07 -56.19 31.85
N ASN A 208 -4.27 -56.45 32.37
CA ASN A 208 -4.86 -56.13 33.68
C ASN A 208 -3.96 -55.44 34.74
N THR A 209 -4.54 -54.49 35.52
CA THR A 209 -4.78 -54.60 36.99
C THR A 209 -4.82 -53.23 37.73
N GLN A 210 -5.96 -52.99 38.41
CA GLN A 210 -6.17 -52.31 39.71
C GLN A 210 -6.19 -50.77 39.84
N THR A 211 -7.37 -50.19 40.18
CA THR A 211 -7.80 -49.61 41.49
C THR A 211 -7.09 -48.30 41.86
N SER A 212 -7.68 -47.22 42.38
CA SER A 212 -8.95 -47.01 43.10
C SER A 212 -9.18 -45.49 43.30
N GLU A 213 -10.43 -45.11 43.63
CA GLU A 213 -10.85 -44.05 44.57
C GLU A 213 -10.55 -42.54 44.33
N ARG A 214 -11.60 -41.72 44.09
CA ARG A 214 -12.31 -40.91 45.12
C ARG A 214 -13.28 -39.87 44.49
N ASN A 215 -14.57 -40.03 44.82
CA ASN A 215 -15.67 -39.04 44.81
C ASN A 215 -15.53 -38.04 45.98
N PRO A 216 -16.47 -37.10 46.25
CA PRO A 216 -17.45 -36.35 45.41
C PRO A 216 -17.51 -34.84 45.78
N SER A 217 -18.35 -34.04 45.11
CA SER A 217 -18.92 -32.73 45.56
C SER A 217 -19.42 -31.95 44.32
N MET A 218 -20.65 -31.45 44.15
CA MET A 218 -21.79 -31.18 45.03
C MET A 218 -23.08 -31.05 44.21
N ASP A 219 -24.20 -31.46 44.82
CA ASP A 219 -25.59 -31.24 44.43
C ASP A 219 -25.99 -29.76 44.41
N ILE A 220 -26.90 -29.38 43.49
CA ILE A 220 -28.10 -28.59 43.82
C ILE A 220 -29.27 -29.09 42.94
N ASP A 221 -30.28 -29.66 43.60
CA ASP A 221 -31.58 -30.04 43.06
C ASP A 221 -32.53 -28.84 42.84
N GLN A 222 -33.48 -29.06 41.91
CA GLN A 222 -34.93 -28.74 41.92
C GLN A 222 -35.45 -27.89 40.74
N PRO A 223 -36.72 -28.09 40.30
CA PRO A 223 -37.38 -29.37 40.05
C PRO A 223 -38.17 -29.41 38.71
N ALA A 224 -38.57 -30.63 38.36
CA ALA A 224 -39.53 -31.09 37.36
C ALA A 224 -40.42 -30.07 36.61
N GLN A 225 -40.51 -30.27 35.29
CA GLN A 225 -41.80 -30.49 34.62
C GLN A 225 -41.65 -31.39 33.40
N THR A 226 -42.18 -32.59 33.55
CA THR A 226 -42.58 -33.50 32.49
C THR A 226 -43.58 -32.81 31.56
N ASN A 227 -43.26 -32.74 30.27
CA ASN A 227 -44.26 -32.92 29.23
C ASN A 227 -43.64 -33.80 28.15
N GLY A 228 -44.07 -35.06 28.15
CA GLY A 228 -43.91 -35.91 27.00
C GLY A 228 -44.72 -35.34 25.85
N ASN A 229 -44.09 -35.24 24.70
CA ASN A 229 -44.78 -35.54 23.45
C ASN A 229 -43.75 -36.17 22.52
N GLY A 230 -43.84 -37.49 22.41
CA GLY A 230 -43.28 -38.18 21.27
C GLY A 230 -44.02 -37.69 20.04
N THR A 231 -43.30 -37.00 19.17
CA THR A 231 -43.71 -36.81 17.79
C THR A 231 -42.76 -37.61 16.93
N ASN A 232 -43.29 -38.73 16.47
CA ASN A 232 -42.89 -39.51 15.30
C ASN A 232 -41.88 -38.78 14.40
N ASP A 233 -40.72 -39.39 14.20
CA ASP A 233 -39.83 -39.12 13.09
C ASP A 233 -40.61 -39.33 11.79
N ASP A 234 -41.07 -38.23 11.20
CA ASP A 234 -41.56 -38.20 9.83
C ASP A 234 -40.34 -38.09 8.90
N PRO A 235 -40.07 -39.06 8.01
CA PRO A 235 -38.89 -39.05 7.14
C PRO A 235 -39.02 -38.08 5.95
N GLY A 236 -39.86 -37.05 6.06
CA GLY A 236 -40.28 -36.17 4.96
C GLY A 236 -39.79 -34.73 4.98
N SER A 237 -39.20 -34.24 6.08
CA SER A 237 -38.79 -32.82 6.21
C SER A 237 -37.25 -32.67 6.22
N ARG A 238 -36.59 -33.07 5.14
CA ARG A 238 -35.18 -32.66 4.91
C ARG A 238 -35.19 -31.21 4.44
N THR A 239 -34.76 -30.28 5.30
CA THR A 239 -34.57 -28.88 4.90
C THR A 239 -33.55 -28.83 3.75
N PRO A 240 -33.86 -28.15 2.63
CA PRO A 240 -32.89 -27.96 1.56
C PRO A 240 -31.72 -27.13 2.08
N VAL A 241 -30.50 -27.58 1.83
CA VAL A 241 -29.27 -26.83 2.17
C VAL A 241 -28.76 -26.20 0.89
N GLU A 242 -28.65 -24.87 0.88
CA GLU A 242 -28.01 -24.13 -0.20
C GLU A 242 -26.52 -24.50 -0.27
N ARG A 243 -26.07 -24.85 -1.47
CA ARG A 243 -24.69 -25.19 -1.82
C ARG A 243 -24.22 -24.27 -2.93
N TYR A 244 -22.91 -24.09 -2.99
CA TYR A 244 -22.25 -23.19 -3.91
C TYR A 244 -20.99 -23.85 -4.50
N THR A 245 -20.80 -23.64 -5.79
CA THR A 245 -19.55 -23.87 -6.52
C THR A 245 -19.16 -22.57 -7.21
N GLY A 246 -17.89 -22.25 -7.25
CA GLY A 246 -17.37 -21.00 -7.81
C GLY A 246 -16.13 -20.51 -7.07
N ARG A 247 -15.64 -19.33 -7.41
CA ARG A 247 -14.38 -18.78 -6.89
C ARG A 247 -14.50 -18.06 -5.56
N ARG A 248 -15.64 -17.44 -5.27
CA ARG A 248 -15.77 -16.54 -4.12
C ARG A 248 -15.77 -17.24 -2.78
N VAL A 249 -14.88 -16.83 -1.89
CA VAL A 249 -14.84 -17.23 -0.47
C VAL A 249 -15.61 -16.25 0.42
N GLY A 250 -15.83 -15.03 -0.05
CA GLY A 250 -16.50 -13.95 0.69
C GLY A 250 -16.97 -12.84 -0.23
N ALA A 251 -17.43 -11.75 0.37
CA ALA A 251 -17.88 -10.55 -0.33
C ALA A 251 -16.74 -9.53 -0.52
N GLY A 252 -16.86 -8.66 -1.52
CA GLY A 252 -15.87 -7.62 -1.82
C GLY A 252 -15.51 -6.70 -0.64
N HIS A 253 -16.47 -6.36 0.22
CA HIS A 253 -16.22 -5.55 1.43
C HIS A 253 -15.48 -6.31 2.55
N GLU A 254 -15.43 -7.64 2.47
CA GLU A 254 -14.66 -8.50 3.38
C GLU A 254 -13.24 -8.76 2.86
N MET A 255 -12.90 -8.25 1.67
CA MET A 255 -11.58 -8.43 1.08
C MET A 255 -10.50 -7.77 1.96
N PRO A 256 -9.46 -8.52 2.38
CA PRO A 256 -8.33 -7.96 3.10
C PRO A 256 -7.64 -6.84 2.32
N GLU A 257 -7.27 -5.77 3.02
CA GLU A 257 -6.62 -4.60 2.43
C GLU A 257 -5.30 -4.95 1.73
N ASP A 258 -4.51 -5.83 2.35
CA ASP A 258 -3.23 -6.33 1.83
C ASP A 258 -3.39 -7.02 0.46
N ALA A 259 -4.51 -7.71 0.22
CA ALA A 259 -4.76 -8.36 -1.08
C ALA A 259 -4.83 -7.31 -2.20
N ARG A 260 -5.51 -6.18 -1.97
CA ARG A 260 -5.53 -5.08 -2.95
C ARG A 260 -4.17 -4.43 -3.09
N GLU A 261 -3.56 -4.07 -1.96
CA GLU A 261 -2.28 -3.36 -1.96
C GLU A 261 -1.18 -4.17 -2.64
N GLU A 262 -1.13 -5.49 -2.41
CA GLU A 262 -0.19 -6.39 -3.08
C GLU A 262 -0.43 -6.52 -4.58
N THR A 263 -1.69 -6.63 -5.00
CA THR A 263 -2.04 -6.73 -6.42
C THR A 263 -1.63 -5.48 -7.18
N VAL A 264 -2.03 -4.30 -6.68
CA VAL A 264 -1.74 -3.01 -7.33
C VAL A 264 -0.24 -2.72 -7.30
N ARG A 265 0.44 -3.00 -6.18
CA ARG A 265 1.90 -2.84 -6.10
C ARG A 265 2.62 -3.75 -7.08
N ALA A 266 2.20 -5.01 -7.21
CA ALA A 266 2.79 -5.95 -8.16
C ALA A 266 2.57 -5.53 -9.61
N PHE A 267 1.39 -4.99 -9.94
CA PHE A 267 1.06 -4.40 -11.23
C PHE A 267 1.98 -3.20 -11.57
N VAL A 268 2.24 -2.34 -10.60
CA VAL A 268 3.20 -1.24 -10.78
C VAL A 268 4.63 -1.78 -10.87
N GLU A 269 5.03 -2.72 -10.02
CA GLU A 269 6.39 -3.26 -9.94
C GLU A 269 6.82 -3.89 -11.27
N MET A 270 5.94 -4.68 -11.92
CA MET A 270 6.24 -5.27 -13.23
C MET A 270 6.45 -4.21 -14.32
N THR A 271 5.80 -3.05 -14.20
CA THR A 271 5.94 -1.93 -15.14
C THR A 271 7.16 -1.06 -14.83
N ALA A 272 7.50 -0.93 -13.54
CA ALA A 272 8.64 -0.15 -13.05
C ALA A 272 9.99 -0.84 -13.32
N TRP A 273 10.02 -2.17 -13.20
CA TRP A 273 11.25 -2.96 -13.26
C TRP A 273 12.05 -2.80 -14.56
N PRO A 274 11.43 -2.80 -15.76
CA PRO A 274 12.15 -2.55 -17.01
C PRO A 274 12.93 -1.25 -17.03
N PHE A 275 12.43 -0.20 -16.35
CA PHE A 275 13.04 1.12 -16.27
C PHE A 275 14.11 1.26 -15.17
N GLY A 276 14.41 0.17 -14.44
CA GLY A 276 15.31 0.21 -13.28
C GLY A 276 14.69 0.97 -12.10
N CYS A 277 13.36 1.00 -12.02
CA CYS A 277 12.63 1.52 -10.88
C CYS A 277 12.18 0.39 -9.95
N GLN A 278 12.01 0.74 -8.69
CA GLN A 278 11.53 -0.15 -7.63
C GLN A 278 10.40 0.53 -6.87
N VAL A 279 9.48 -0.30 -6.38
CA VAL A 279 8.36 0.14 -5.57
C VAL A 279 8.70 -0.11 -4.10
N SER A 280 8.65 0.93 -3.27
CA SER A 280 8.84 0.84 -1.82
C SER A 280 7.57 1.22 -1.08
N ILE A 281 7.47 0.75 0.16
CA ILE A 281 6.43 1.14 1.11
C ILE A 281 7.05 2.20 2.03
N PRO A 282 6.40 3.37 2.22
CA PRO A 282 6.86 4.37 3.18
C PRO A 282 7.10 3.76 4.56
N THR A 283 8.27 3.99 5.13
CA THR A 283 8.63 3.52 6.48
C THR A 283 8.20 4.50 7.57
N ILE A 284 8.07 5.78 7.20
CA ILE A 284 7.57 6.87 8.01
C ILE A 284 6.11 7.12 7.61
N PRO A 285 5.19 7.30 8.58
CA PRO A 285 3.81 7.63 8.27
C PRO A 285 3.71 8.89 7.41
N PRO A 286 3.06 8.83 6.23
CA PRO A 286 2.97 9.95 5.31
C PRO A 286 2.16 11.11 5.90
N ARG A 287 2.76 12.30 5.94
CA ARG A 287 2.16 13.51 6.53
C ARG A 287 2.40 14.71 5.61
N LEU A 288 1.31 15.26 5.08
CA LEU A 288 1.33 16.52 4.33
C LEU A 288 1.56 17.68 5.30
N ALA A 289 2.57 18.52 5.04
CA ALA A 289 2.81 19.72 5.83
C ALA A 289 1.92 20.87 5.33
N VAL A 290 1.14 21.49 6.21
CA VAL A 290 0.41 22.72 5.91
C VAL A 290 0.75 23.74 7.00
N LYS A 291 1.70 24.63 6.73
CA LYS A 291 2.35 25.48 7.75
C LYS A 291 2.84 24.63 8.94
N THR A 292 2.25 24.83 10.12
CA THR A 292 2.57 24.09 11.35
C THR A 292 1.75 22.80 11.53
N LEU A 293 0.75 22.55 10.68
CA LEU A 293 -0.07 21.35 10.73
C LEU A 293 0.59 20.21 9.94
N LEU A 294 0.55 19.01 10.49
CA LEU A 294 0.94 17.78 9.81
C LEU A 294 -0.31 16.93 9.58
N PHE A 295 -0.86 17.01 8.38
CA PHE A 295 -2.09 16.30 8.02
C PHE A 295 -1.74 14.86 7.61
N PRO A 296 -2.27 13.83 8.29
CA PRO A 296 -2.02 12.45 7.92
C PRO A 296 -2.69 12.16 6.57
N VAL A 297 -1.91 11.70 5.60
CA VAL A 297 -2.41 11.29 4.28
C VAL A 297 -2.06 9.84 4.05
N ARG A 298 -2.92 9.12 3.32
CA ARG A 298 -2.65 7.73 2.97
C ARG A 298 -1.78 7.69 1.71
N MET A 299 -0.61 7.06 1.78
CA MET A 299 0.23 6.74 0.63
C MET A 299 0.69 5.29 0.81
N THR A 300 0.15 4.39 -0.01
CA THR A 300 0.35 2.94 0.14
C THR A 300 1.75 2.52 -0.31
N PHE A 301 2.22 3.09 -1.42
CA PHE A 301 3.56 2.85 -1.94
C PHE A 301 4.07 4.06 -2.71
N GLU A 302 5.37 4.11 -2.90
CA GLU A 302 6.08 5.09 -3.71
C GLU A 302 6.97 4.36 -4.72
N THR A 303 7.19 4.95 -5.89
CA THR A 303 8.11 4.40 -6.87
C THR A 303 9.33 5.29 -7.03
N GLY A 304 10.51 4.69 -6.88
CA GLY A 304 11.79 5.38 -7.05
C GLY A 304 12.68 4.67 -8.07
N ARG A 305 13.59 5.43 -8.68
CA ARG A 305 14.64 4.91 -9.54
C ARG A 305 15.79 4.36 -8.68
N SER A 306 16.35 3.22 -9.06
CA SER A 306 17.57 2.74 -8.40
C SER A 306 18.77 3.66 -8.74
N PRO A 307 19.57 4.09 -7.75
CA PRO A 307 20.78 4.88 -7.98
C PRO A 307 21.77 4.16 -8.90
N LYS A 308 22.55 4.94 -9.66
CA LYS A 308 23.64 4.40 -10.50
C LYS A 308 24.79 3.83 -9.65
N ASP A 309 25.03 4.43 -8.48
CA ASP A 309 26.00 3.92 -7.53
C ASP A 309 25.52 2.58 -6.93
N ARG A 310 26.24 1.52 -7.28
CA ARG A 310 25.96 0.16 -6.82
C ARG A 310 26.01 0.02 -5.30
N THR A 311 26.79 0.83 -4.60
CA THR A 311 26.85 0.78 -3.13
C THR A 311 25.57 1.33 -2.50
N GLN A 312 25.06 2.45 -3.02
CA GLN A 312 23.80 3.05 -2.61
C GLN A 312 22.59 2.19 -3.01
N ALA A 313 22.59 1.63 -4.22
CA ALA A 313 21.53 0.71 -4.64
C ALA A 313 21.47 -0.53 -3.73
N ARG A 314 22.62 -1.05 -3.28
CA ARG A 314 22.69 -2.20 -2.35
C ARG A 314 22.27 -1.86 -0.92
N SER A 315 22.37 -0.61 -0.49
CA SER A 315 21.85 -0.18 0.81
C SER A 315 20.32 0.01 0.80
N GLY A 316 19.68 -0.15 -0.35
CA GLY A 316 18.24 -0.01 -0.54
C GLY A 316 17.79 1.44 -0.61
N VAL A 317 18.68 2.36 -1.01
CA VAL A 317 18.33 3.76 -1.27
C VAL A 317 17.75 3.89 -2.67
N LEU A 318 16.68 4.68 -2.80
CA LEU A 318 16.03 5.01 -4.07
C LEU A 318 16.15 6.51 -4.38
N GLU A 319 16.08 6.88 -5.66
CA GLU A 319 16.01 8.27 -6.13
C GLU A 319 14.57 8.56 -6.59
N GLY A 320 13.89 9.56 -6.03
CA GLY A 320 12.49 9.82 -6.37
C GLY A 320 11.78 10.78 -5.41
N PRO A 321 10.45 10.70 -5.27
CA PRO A 321 9.54 9.77 -5.95
C PRO A 321 9.31 10.12 -7.43
N VAL A 322 9.24 9.10 -8.29
CA VAL A 322 8.80 9.23 -9.69
C VAL A 322 7.29 9.38 -9.77
N PHE A 323 6.57 8.53 -9.02
CA PHE A 323 5.13 8.62 -8.81
C PHE A 323 4.74 7.82 -7.56
N VAL A 324 3.51 7.99 -7.09
CA VAL A 324 3.01 7.37 -5.85
C VAL A 324 1.75 6.52 -6.06
N GLY A 325 1.42 5.66 -5.11
CA GLY A 325 0.26 4.79 -5.16
C GLY A 325 -0.62 4.92 -3.93
N GLN A 326 -1.93 4.95 -4.13
CA GLN A 326 -2.91 4.95 -3.06
C GLN A 326 -3.97 3.86 -3.32
N CYS A 327 -4.02 2.86 -2.46
CA CYS A 327 -5.06 1.85 -2.45
C CYS A 327 -6.04 2.19 -1.32
N ARG A 328 -7.35 2.01 -1.54
CA ARG A 328 -8.40 2.42 -0.60
C ARG A 328 -9.40 1.30 -0.38
N SER A 329 -9.74 1.02 0.88
CA SER A 329 -10.60 -0.10 1.33
C SER A 329 -12.10 0.15 1.15
N GLU A 330 -12.49 1.40 0.90
CA GLU A 330 -13.87 1.79 0.72
C GLU A 330 -14.50 1.10 -0.49
N THR A 331 -15.70 0.55 -0.28
CA THR A 331 -16.53 -0.08 -1.32
C THR A 331 -17.86 0.65 -1.54
N ALA A 332 -18.17 1.66 -0.72
CA ALA A 332 -19.37 2.47 -0.80
C ALA A 332 -19.02 3.92 -0.47
N PHE A 333 -19.47 4.86 -1.30
CA PHE A 333 -19.13 6.30 -1.18
C PHE A 333 -20.33 7.15 -0.78
N ARG A 334 -21.53 6.59 -0.85
CA ARG A 334 -22.80 7.26 -0.60
C ARG A 334 -23.69 6.40 0.27
N THR A 335 -24.42 7.04 1.16
CA THR A 335 -25.58 6.40 1.80
C THR A 335 -26.77 6.39 0.83
N PRO A 336 -27.77 5.51 1.01
CA PRO A 336 -28.93 5.43 0.12
C PRO A 336 -29.72 6.74 -0.05
N GLU A 337 -29.57 7.67 0.89
CA GLU A 337 -30.28 8.96 0.95
C GLU A 337 -29.46 10.11 0.33
N GLU A 338 -28.18 9.90 0.02
CA GLU A 338 -27.28 10.94 -0.48
C GLU A 338 -27.31 11.07 -2.00
N ASN A 339 -27.36 12.31 -2.48
CA ASN A 339 -27.31 12.59 -3.90
C ASN A 339 -25.89 12.39 -4.47
N PRO A 340 -25.76 11.74 -5.64
CA PRO A 340 -24.50 11.59 -6.38
C PRO A 340 -23.67 12.87 -6.48
N GLY A 341 -22.40 12.84 -6.05
CA GLY A 341 -21.44 13.94 -6.20
C GLY A 341 -21.52 15.04 -5.14
N SER A 342 -22.46 14.94 -4.19
CA SER A 342 -22.60 15.89 -3.08
C SER A 342 -22.25 15.30 -1.71
N GLY A 343 -22.03 13.98 -1.66
CA GLY A 343 -21.77 13.25 -0.42
C GLY A 343 -20.38 13.53 0.14
N ILE A 344 -20.24 13.34 1.45
CA ILE A 344 -18.95 13.46 2.16
C ILE A 344 -17.95 12.43 1.63
N GLY A 345 -18.42 11.24 1.23
CA GLY A 345 -17.58 10.19 0.66
C GLY A 345 -17.00 10.58 -0.71
N ASP A 346 -17.81 11.16 -1.60
CA ASP A 346 -17.39 11.62 -2.92
C ASP A 346 -16.30 12.71 -2.83
N ALA A 347 -16.57 13.77 -2.04
CA ALA A 347 -15.61 14.85 -1.85
C ALA A 347 -14.35 14.38 -1.09
N GLY A 348 -14.54 13.60 -0.02
CA GLY A 348 -13.46 13.07 0.79
C GLY A 348 -12.50 12.17 0.02
N ASP A 349 -13.00 11.41 -0.96
CA ASP A 349 -12.18 10.57 -1.85
C ASP A 349 -11.15 11.42 -2.63
N VAL A 350 -11.61 12.49 -3.28
CA VAL A 350 -10.74 13.40 -4.05
C VAL A 350 -9.67 14.03 -3.18
N PHE A 351 -10.03 14.50 -1.99
CA PHE A 351 -9.06 15.19 -1.13
C PHE A 351 -8.04 14.24 -0.50
N ARG A 352 -8.39 12.96 -0.29
CA ARG A 352 -7.41 11.94 0.09
C ARG A 352 -6.37 11.72 -1.01
N GLU A 353 -6.78 11.79 -2.27
CA GLU A 353 -5.90 11.67 -3.43
C GLU A 353 -5.02 12.90 -3.62
N VAL A 354 -5.64 14.09 -3.61
CA VAL A 354 -4.93 15.37 -3.72
C VAL A 354 -3.94 15.55 -2.57
N GLY A 355 -4.30 15.16 -1.35
CA GLY A 355 -3.39 15.20 -0.20
C GLY A 355 -2.14 14.32 -0.41
N ALA A 356 -2.30 13.11 -0.97
CA ALA A 356 -1.17 12.23 -1.28
C ALA A 356 -0.30 12.77 -2.41
N MET A 357 -0.90 13.36 -3.44
CA MET A 357 -0.18 13.98 -4.56
C MET A 357 0.56 15.26 -4.14
N LEU A 358 -0.05 16.09 -3.27
CA LEU A 358 0.62 17.26 -2.68
C LEU A 358 1.77 16.83 -1.77
N LEU A 359 1.64 15.73 -1.02
CA LEU A 359 2.75 15.17 -0.26
C LEU A 359 3.90 14.75 -1.19
N ALA A 360 3.59 14.03 -2.28
CA ALA A 360 4.59 13.66 -3.27
C ALA A 360 5.28 14.91 -3.90
N ALA A 361 4.52 16.00 -4.11
CA ALA A 361 5.07 17.28 -4.56
C ALA A 361 6.04 17.89 -3.52
N GLN A 362 5.67 17.88 -2.23
CA GLN A 362 6.54 18.33 -1.14
C GLN A 362 7.81 17.48 -1.06
N GLU A 363 7.70 16.17 -1.21
CA GLU A 363 8.82 15.25 -1.20
C GLU A 363 9.77 15.52 -2.36
N ARG A 364 9.25 15.70 -3.58
CA ARG A 364 10.06 16.07 -4.74
C ARG A 364 10.71 17.43 -4.57
N ALA A 365 10.04 18.40 -3.94
CA ALA A 365 10.60 19.73 -3.66
C ALA A 365 11.74 19.72 -2.63
N ARG A 366 12.01 18.60 -1.96
CA ARG A 366 13.20 18.42 -1.10
C ARG A 366 14.50 18.23 -1.89
N ASP A 367 14.44 18.16 -3.22
CA ASP A 367 15.63 18.04 -4.06
C ASP A 367 16.61 19.20 -3.82
N GLY A 368 17.87 18.86 -3.52
CA GLY A 368 18.91 19.82 -3.16
C GLY A 368 18.75 20.49 -1.78
N VAL A 369 17.69 20.18 -1.03
CA VAL A 369 17.43 20.74 0.31
C VAL A 369 18.03 19.82 1.37
N THR A 370 18.51 20.39 2.47
CA THR A 370 18.94 19.64 3.66
C THR A 370 17.80 19.52 4.66
N ASP A 371 17.57 18.31 5.18
CA ASP A 371 16.61 18.08 6.25
C ASP A 371 17.00 18.86 7.51
N VAL A 372 16.10 19.70 7.99
CA VAL A 372 16.23 20.41 9.26
C VAL A 372 15.18 19.87 10.21
N ARG A 373 15.62 19.24 11.30
CA ARG A 373 14.66 18.62 12.23
C ARG A 373 13.89 19.69 12.99
N PRO A 374 12.60 19.44 13.31
CA PRO A 374 11.84 20.34 14.16
C PRO A 374 12.54 20.59 15.49
N GLY A 375 12.90 21.85 15.72
CA GLY A 375 13.61 22.29 16.92
C GLY A 375 15.12 22.00 16.92
N GLU A 376 15.73 21.62 15.79
CA GLU A 376 17.18 21.51 15.69
C GLU A 376 17.87 22.83 16.05
N GLY A 377 18.89 22.75 16.92
CA GLY A 377 19.60 23.93 17.44
C GLY A 377 18.83 24.77 18.46
N GLN A 378 17.58 24.42 18.78
CA GLN A 378 16.78 25.18 19.75
C GLN A 378 17.05 24.74 21.19
N TRP A 379 17.04 25.69 22.13
CA TRP A 379 17.42 25.40 23.53
C TRP A 379 16.54 24.33 24.18
N TRP A 380 15.25 24.26 23.83
CA TRP A 380 14.31 23.28 24.39
C TRP A 380 14.50 21.85 23.85
N THR A 381 15.36 21.65 22.84
CA THR A 381 15.73 20.33 22.30
C THR A 381 17.17 19.93 22.60
N THR A 382 18.00 20.87 23.08
CA THR A 382 19.43 20.67 23.35
C THR A 382 19.78 20.76 24.84
N ALA A 383 19.06 21.57 25.61
CA ALA A 383 19.29 21.71 27.04
C ALA A 383 18.75 20.50 27.81
N PRO A 384 19.53 19.87 28.70
CA PRO A 384 19.04 18.81 29.58
C PRO A 384 17.86 19.30 30.43
N ARG A 385 16.84 18.46 30.61
CA ARG A 385 15.74 18.74 31.54
C ARG A 385 16.26 18.73 32.98
N TRP A 386 15.59 19.43 33.90
CA TRP A 386 15.93 19.43 35.33
C TRP A 386 16.03 17.99 35.87
N GLY A 387 17.20 17.62 36.40
CA GLY A 387 17.51 16.25 36.86
C GLY A 387 17.98 15.27 35.78
N GLY A 388 18.15 15.70 34.52
CA GLY A 388 18.79 14.94 33.45
C GLY A 388 20.31 15.17 33.45
N GLY A 389 21.08 14.15 33.82
CA GLY A 389 22.54 14.21 33.73
C GLY A 389 23.01 14.45 32.29
N THR A 390 24.11 15.18 32.15
CA THR A 390 24.82 15.33 30.87
C THR A 390 25.12 13.94 30.32
N SER A 391 24.65 13.65 29.10
CA SER A 391 24.94 12.39 28.41
C SER A 391 26.39 12.34 27.91
N GLU A 392 27.34 12.71 28.76
CA GLU A 392 28.75 12.40 28.60
C GLU A 392 29.10 11.32 29.61
N GLY A 393 29.54 10.17 29.12
CA GLY A 393 30.43 9.29 29.85
C GLY A 393 29.81 8.54 31.02
N SER A 394 29.91 7.22 30.94
CA SER A 394 29.78 6.34 32.08
C SER A 394 30.93 6.56 33.06
N GLU A 395 30.87 7.56 33.94
CA GLU A 395 31.78 7.68 35.09
C GLU A 395 31.01 8.21 36.31
N GLY A 396 31.03 7.45 37.41
CA GLY A 396 30.48 7.87 38.69
C GLY A 396 29.64 6.81 39.40
N GLU A 397 30.19 5.61 39.64
CA GLU A 397 29.80 4.82 40.82
C GLU A 397 30.23 5.62 42.06
N HIS A 398 29.31 6.38 42.64
CA HIS A 398 29.45 6.81 44.02
C HIS A 398 28.95 5.67 44.90
N HIS A 399 29.91 4.86 45.37
CA HIS A 399 29.76 4.02 46.54
C HIS A 399 29.38 4.90 47.73
N THR A 400 28.20 4.67 48.29
CA THR A 400 27.93 4.96 49.70
C THR A 400 28.34 3.74 50.51
N GLU A 401 29.39 3.89 51.29
CA GLU A 401 29.77 2.96 52.34
C GLU A 401 28.88 3.13 53.58
N GLU A 402 28.91 2.09 54.43
CA GLU A 402 28.35 1.94 55.78
C GLU A 402 26.87 1.48 55.82
N ASP A 403 26.49 0.36 56.45
CA ASP A 403 27.17 -0.40 57.50
C ASP A 403 26.53 -1.80 57.76
N SER A 404 27.29 -2.65 58.47
CA SER A 404 26.86 -3.82 59.29
C SER A 404 26.70 -5.25 58.70
N ASN A 405 27.84 -5.96 58.74
CA ASN A 405 28.12 -7.22 59.46
C ASN A 405 27.41 -8.58 59.16
N SER A 406 28.26 -9.51 58.69
CA SER A 406 28.41 -10.95 58.99
C SER A 406 27.22 -11.93 58.87
N ASN A 407 27.31 -12.86 57.91
CA ASN A 407 27.43 -14.28 58.26
C ASN A 407 28.05 -15.14 57.13
N HIS A 408 28.97 -16.03 57.55
CA HIS A 408 29.64 -17.07 56.76
C HIS A 408 28.67 -18.19 56.33
N GLU A 409 28.82 -18.75 55.13
CA GLU A 409 29.39 -20.09 54.90
C GLU A 409 29.17 -20.64 53.46
N LYS A 410 30.24 -21.31 52.98
CA LYS A 410 30.30 -22.47 52.07
C LYS A 410 30.35 -22.27 50.54
N GLU A 411 31.61 -22.24 50.09
CA GLU A 411 32.21 -22.93 48.94
C GLU A 411 31.34 -23.92 48.14
N LYS A 412 31.41 -23.89 46.80
CA LYS A 412 32.45 -24.63 46.04
C LYS A 412 32.49 -24.27 44.54
N PRO A 413 33.62 -24.53 43.87
CA PRO A 413 34.04 -23.87 42.63
C PRO A 413 34.00 -24.81 41.43
N HIS A 414 33.71 -24.33 40.21
CA HIS A 414 34.22 -25.02 39.01
C HIS A 414 34.59 -24.09 37.86
N LYS A 415 35.90 -24.09 37.60
CA LYS A 415 36.61 -24.05 36.30
C LYS A 415 36.62 -22.74 35.51
N ARG A 416 37.69 -22.00 35.79
CA ARG A 416 38.38 -21.04 34.93
C ARG A 416 38.74 -21.66 33.56
N SER A 417 38.30 -20.97 32.51
CA SER A 417 38.96 -20.61 31.24
C SER A 417 39.92 -21.60 30.57
N LYS A 418 39.73 -21.77 29.27
CA LYS A 418 40.81 -21.62 28.29
C LYS A 418 40.23 -21.23 26.93
N TYR A 419 40.90 -20.26 26.29
CA TYR A 419 40.57 -19.57 25.03
C TYR A 419 39.71 -18.30 25.17
N ASP A 420 40.29 -17.31 25.85
CA ASP A 420 40.19 -15.93 25.40
C ASP A 420 40.72 -15.84 23.96
N HIS A 421 39.86 -15.44 23.03
CA HIS A 421 40.28 -14.85 21.76
C HIS A 421 39.98 -13.35 21.78
N PRO A 422 40.97 -12.49 21.46
CA PRO A 422 40.82 -11.05 21.46
C PRO A 422 40.22 -10.62 20.12
N PHE A 423 38.91 -10.83 19.95
CA PHE A 423 38.17 -10.13 18.91
C PHE A 423 37.05 -9.35 19.57
N LEU A 424 37.26 -8.03 19.55
CA LEU A 424 36.31 -6.97 19.85
C LEU A 424 34.88 -7.40 19.53
N ALA A 425 34.16 -7.85 20.57
CA ALA A 425 32.71 -7.88 20.54
C ALA A 425 32.28 -6.42 20.41
N LEU A 426 32.09 -5.97 19.17
CA LEU A 426 31.45 -4.70 18.85
C LEU A 426 30.12 -4.73 19.59
N ARG A 427 30.07 -4.04 20.75
CA ARG A 427 28.88 -3.95 21.58
C ARG A 427 27.77 -3.50 20.65
N ARG A 428 26.80 -4.39 20.36
CA ARG A 428 25.51 -3.95 19.85
C ARG A 428 25.07 -2.82 20.79
N PRO A 429 24.71 -1.63 20.27
CA PRO A 429 24.30 -0.54 21.14
C PRO A 429 23.22 -1.09 22.06
N ARG A 430 23.46 -1.09 23.38
CA ARG A 430 22.43 -1.44 24.34
C ARG A 430 21.26 -0.52 24.02
N ARG A 431 20.09 -1.09 23.71
CA ARG A 431 18.86 -0.30 23.58
C ARG A 431 18.75 0.52 24.87
N MET A 432 18.83 1.83 24.75
CA MET A 432 18.69 2.74 25.88
C MET A 432 17.40 2.41 26.62
N SER A 433 17.43 2.39 27.96
CA SER A 433 16.22 2.24 28.75
C SER A 433 15.24 3.34 28.37
N ASN A 434 13.92 3.09 28.48
CA ASN A 434 12.93 4.15 28.27
C ASN A 434 13.18 5.37 29.18
N ALA A 435 13.73 5.14 30.38
CA ALA A 435 14.15 6.22 31.28
C ALA A 435 15.32 7.04 30.71
N ASP A 436 16.29 6.40 30.07
CA ASP A 436 17.43 7.08 29.45
C ASP A 436 16.99 7.83 28.17
N ARG A 437 16.05 7.25 27.41
CA ARG A 437 15.43 7.92 26.25
C ARG A 437 14.59 9.14 26.66
N TRP A 438 13.92 9.08 27.81
CA TRP A 438 13.17 10.21 28.36
C TRP A 438 14.07 11.34 28.84
N LYS A 439 15.25 10.99 29.40
CA LYS A 439 16.26 11.96 29.83
C LYS A 439 16.99 12.62 28.65
N ALA A 440 17.15 11.90 27.54
CA ALA A 440 17.77 12.43 26.33
C ALA A 440 16.83 13.41 25.61
N VAL A 441 17.12 14.70 25.72
CA VAL A 441 16.45 15.74 24.93
C VAL A 441 17.02 15.69 23.51
N GLN A 442 16.15 15.50 22.53
CA GLN A 442 16.49 15.40 21.12
C GLN A 442 15.47 16.21 20.31
N PRO A 443 15.87 16.78 19.15
CA PRO A 443 14.92 17.33 18.19
C PRO A 443 13.86 16.30 17.78
N GLY A 444 12.73 16.79 17.27
CA GLY A 444 11.69 15.93 16.73
C GLY A 444 12.23 14.97 15.67
N PRO A 445 11.59 13.81 15.45
CA PRO A 445 11.98 12.92 14.38
C PRO A 445 11.87 13.65 13.04
N SER A 446 12.78 13.31 12.12
CA SER A 446 12.70 13.76 10.74
C SER A 446 11.45 13.23 10.04
N LEU A 447 10.88 14.03 9.14
CA LEU A 447 9.79 13.64 8.24
C LEU A 447 10.32 13.09 6.90
N TRP A 448 11.64 12.95 6.77
CA TRP A 448 12.30 12.54 5.55
C TRP A 448 12.68 11.06 5.62
N GLU A 449 12.38 10.34 4.53
CA GLU A 449 12.72 8.94 4.40
C GLU A 449 14.23 8.75 4.32
N LYS A 450 14.79 7.92 5.22
CA LYS A 450 16.25 7.68 5.27
C LYS A 450 16.77 6.93 4.04
N ARG A 451 15.88 6.20 3.36
CA ARG A 451 16.18 5.39 2.18
C ARG A 451 15.68 6.03 0.88
N MET A 452 15.25 7.29 0.94
CA MET A 452 14.88 8.04 -0.25
C MET A 452 15.82 9.23 -0.43
N LYS A 453 16.42 9.33 -1.60
CA LYS A 453 17.07 10.54 -2.08
C LYS A 453 16.05 11.31 -2.90
N TYR A 454 15.55 12.39 -2.32
CA TYR A 454 14.53 13.22 -2.94
C TYR A 454 15.07 13.90 -4.20
N MET A 455 14.37 13.73 -5.32
CA MET A 455 14.75 14.26 -6.63
C MET A 455 13.51 14.62 -7.47
N GLN A 456 13.55 15.74 -8.19
CA GLN A 456 12.48 16.16 -9.12
C GLN A 456 12.60 15.46 -10.48
N ILE A 457 12.58 14.13 -10.48
CA ILE A 457 12.77 13.33 -11.71
C ILE A 457 11.65 13.63 -12.72
N GLY A 458 12.03 13.95 -13.96
CA GLY A 458 11.11 14.17 -15.08
C GLY A 458 10.54 15.59 -15.20
N LYS A 459 10.82 16.46 -14.24
CA LYS A 459 10.44 17.88 -14.27
C LYS A 459 11.20 18.62 -15.37
N THR A 460 10.48 19.45 -16.13
CA THR A 460 11.07 20.26 -17.20
C THR A 460 11.98 21.34 -16.61
N VAL A 461 13.21 21.44 -17.14
CA VAL A 461 14.23 22.37 -16.62
C VAL A 461 13.75 23.81 -16.77
N GLY A 462 13.82 24.58 -15.68
CA GLY A 462 13.38 25.97 -15.65
C GLY A 462 11.87 26.16 -15.47
N SER A 463 11.05 25.10 -15.54
CA SER A 463 9.62 25.19 -15.26
C SER A 463 9.36 25.41 -13.76
N LEU A 464 8.43 26.32 -13.47
CA LEU A 464 7.91 26.53 -12.12
C LEU A 464 6.87 25.48 -11.73
N TYR A 465 6.35 24.74 -12.70
CA TYR A 465 5.40 23.64 -12.48
C TYR A 465 6.12 22.31 -12.34
N ASP A 466 5.59 21.45 -11.48
CA ASP A 466 5.94 20.04 -11.38
C ASP A 466 4.72 19.17 -11.69
N ASP A 467 4.94 18.08 -12.41
CA ASP A 467 3.90 17.13 -12.79
C ASP A 467 3.99 15.91 -11.88
N ILE A 468 2.95 15.73 -11.06
CA ILE A 468 2.87 14.66 -10.07
C ILE A 468 1.92 13.60 -10.60
N TYR A 469 2.35 12.35 -10.58
CA TYR A 469 1.55 11.21 -11.01
C TYR A 469 1.19 10.31 -9.84
N MET A 470 0.01 9.70 -9.90
CA MET A 470 -0.44 8.72 -8.92
C MET A 470 -1.25 7.60 -9.56
N VAL A 471 -1.10 6.37 -9.05
CA VAL A 471 -2.02 5.26 -9.30
C VAL A 471 -2.96 5.14 -8.11
N SER A 472 -4.25 5.31 -8.36
CA SER A 472 -5.33 5.16 -7.39
C SER A 472 -6.03 3.81 -7.58
N SER A 473 -6.48 3.17 -6.48
CA SER A 473 -7.21 1.92 -6.55
C SER A 473 -8.30 1.81 -5.50
N ILE A 474 -9.48 1.38 -5.94
CA ILE A 474 -10.66 1.02 -5.13
C ILE A 474 -11.28 -0.26 -5.70
N ASN A 475 -11.99 -1.03 -4.89
CA ASN A 475 -12.58 -2.32 -5.31
C ASN A 475 -11.51 -3.23 -5.96
N HIS A 476 -11.68 -3.57 -7.24
CA HIS A 476 -10.72 -4.26 -8.11
C HIS A 476 -10.30 -3.40 -9.32
N HIS A 477 -10.48 -2.08 -9.21
CA HIS A 477 -10.21 -1.12 -10.27
C HIS A 477 -8.99 -0.26 -9.96
N ILE A 478 -8.39 0.29 -11.02
CA ILE A 478 -7.33 1.30 -10.92
C ILE A 478 -7.61 2.51 -11.79
N SER A 479 -7.11 3.67 -11.38
CA SER A 479 -7.18 4.92 -12.14
C SER A 479 -5.82 5.62 -12.05
N ILE A 480 -5.43 6.31 -13.11
CA ILE A 480 -4.19 7.07 -13.18
C ILE A 480 -4.52 8.55 -13.05
N LEU A 481 -3.84 9.23 -12.13
CA LEU A 481 -4.03 10.64 -11.85
C LEU A 481 -2.77 11.41 -12.19
N HIS A 482 -2.96 12.64 -12.66
CA HIS A 482 -1.94 13.63 -12.92
C HIS A 482 -2.36 14.95 -12.25
N LEU A 483 -1.50 15.48 -11.40
CA LEU A 483 -1.69 16.76 -10.71
C LEU A 483 -0.52 17.66 -11.08
N ARG A 484 -0.82 18.82 -11.66
CA ARG A 484 0.19 19.84 -11.96
C ARG A 484 0.21 20.86 -10.83
N VAL A 485 1.35 21.02 -10.19
CA VAL A 485 1.51 21.87 -9.00
C VAL A 485 2.54 22.96 -9.27
N HIS A 486 2.17 24.22 -9.05
CA HIS A 486 3.10 25.33 -9.14
C HIS A 486 3.99 25.43 -7.90
N ARG A 487 5.26 25.81 -8.07
CA ARG A 487 6.21 26.01 -6.97
C ARG A 487 5.68 26.99 -5.91
N ARG A 488 5.13 28.13 -6.33
CA ARG A 488 4.55 29.14 -5.42
C ARG A 488 3.38 28.58 -4.60
N TYR A 489 2.51 27.79 -5.24
CA TYR A 489 1.39 27.12 -4.56
C TYR A 489 1.92 26.20 -3.46
N LEU A 490 2.89 25.35 -3.80
CA LEU A 490 3.47 24.39 -2.87
C LEU A 490 4.17 25.08 -1.69
N GLU A 491 4.90 26.17 -1.94
CA GLU A 491 5.54 26.98 -0.89
C GLU A 491 4.48 27.61 0.03
N ILE A 492 3.43 28.25 -0.51
CA ILE A 492 2.35 28.84 0.30
C ILE A 492 1.64 27.79 1.16
N VAL A 493 1.36 26.60 0.63
CA VAL A 493 0.76 25.52 1.43
C VAL A 493 1.72 25.08 2.54
N THR A 494 3.01 24.92 2.22
CA THR A 494 4.00 24.34 3.15
C THR A 494 4.43 25.32 4.24
N THR A 495 4.78 26.56 3.90
CA THR A 495 5.35 27.56 4.83
C THR A 495 4.38 28.70 5.13
N GLY A 496 3.40 28.94 4.27
CA GLY A 496 2.43 30.03 4.38
C GLY A 496 2.73 31.25 3.52
N GLU A 497 3.96 31.36 2.99
CA GLU A 497 4.43 32.49 2.20
C GLU A 497 5.38 32.00 1.09
N SER A 498 5.51 32.77 0.01
CA SER A 498 6.40 32.44 -1.10
C SER A 498 6.90 33.70 -1.79
N ASP A 499 8.21 33.75 -2.03
CA ASP A 499 8.88 34.78 -2.83
C ASP A 499 8.97 34.41 -4.33
N CYS A 500 8.46 33.24 -4.71
CA CYS A 500 8.45 32.77 -6.09
C CYS A 500 7.57 33.67 -6.97
N THR A 501 7.86 33.79 -8.26
CA THR A 501 7.08 34.66 -9.16
C THR A 501 5.62 34.19 -9.29
N THR A 502 4.75 35.10 -9.72
CA THR A 502 3.34 34.81 -10.03
C THR A 502 3.15 34.40 -11.50
N ASP A 503 4.23 34.06 -12.20
CA ASP A 503 4.18 33.67 -13.61
C ASP A 503 3.33 32.41 -13.74
N SER A 504 2.31 32.50 -14.59
CA SER A 504 1.38 31.41 -14.83
C SER A 504 1.53 30.91 -16.25
N ASP A 505 1.27 29.63 -16.46
CA ASP A 505 1.16 29.10 -17.82
C ASP A 505 -0.20 29.50 -18.40
N GLU A 506 -0.30 29.60 -19.73
CA GLU A 506 -1.57 29.94 -20.42
C GLU A 506 -2.70 28.95 -20.05
N ASP A 507 -2.34 27.70 -19.76
CA ASP A 507 -3.31 26.63 -19.49
C ASP A 507 -3.69 26.44 -18.02
N GLN A 508 -2.93 27.03 -17.08
CA GLN A 508 -3.14 26.83 -15.64
C GLN A 508 -2.57 28.02 -14.84
N PRO A 509 -3.41 28.78 -14.12
CA PRO A 509 -2.97 29.77 -13.14
C PRO A 509 -2.15 29.15 -12.00
N TRP A 510 -1.19 29.89 -11.46
CA TRP A 510 -0.31 29.38 -10.39
C TRP A 510 -1.05 28.96 -9.12
N TYR A 511 -2.22 29.54 -8.85
CA TYR A 511 -3.03 29.30 -7.66
C TYR A 511 -4.06 28.16 -7.83
N GLU A 512 -4.19 27.60 -9.05
CA GLU A 512 -5.12 26.51 -9.36
C GLU A 512 -4.40 25.16 -9.31
N LEU A 513 -5.06 24.15 -8.73
CA LEU A 513 -4.65 22.75 -8.84
C LEU A 513 -5.47 22.07 -9.93
N LYS A 514 -4.83 21.71 -11.05
CA LYS A 514 -5.47 20.93 -12.12
C LYS A 514 -5.21 19.44 -11.93
N LEU A 515 -6.24 18.72 -11.51
CA LEU A 515 -6.23 17.26 -11.36
C LEU A 515 -6.86 16.62 -12.60
N ARG A 516 -6.09 15.79 -13.30
CA ARG A 516 -6.52 15.01 -14.45
C ARG A 516 -6.58 13.56 -14.05
N ARG A 517 -7.64 12.86 -14.46
CA ARG A 517 -7.91 11.48 -14.03
C ARG A 517 -8.38 10.65 -15.22
N THR A 518 -7.87 9.43 -15.32
CA THR A 518 -8.44 8.43 -16.23
C THR A 518 -9.72 7.82 -15.68
N ARG A 519 -10.50 7.18 -16.56
CA ARG A 519 -11.56 6.28 -16.11
C ARG A 519 -11.01 5.20 -15.17
N TRP A 520 -11.90 4.56 -14.43
CA TRP A 520 -11.57 3.36 -13.66
C TRP A 520 -11.41 2.17 -14.61
N TYR A 521 -10.24 1.54 -14.57
CA TYR A 521 -9.89 0.34 -15.33
C TYR A 521 -10.16 -0.91 -14.50
N ASP A 522 -10.94 -1.83 -15.03
CA ASP A 522 -11.27 -3.09 -14.37
C ASP A 522 -10.14 -4.12 -14.56
N PHE A 523 -9.58 -4.65 -13.47
CA PHE A 523 -8.59 -5.72 -13.58
C PHE A 523 -9.16 -7.04 -14.13
N PHE A 524 -10.47 -7.30 -14.08
CA PHE A 524 -11.08 -8.48 -14.70
C PHE A 524 -11.20 -8.38 -16.22
N GLU A 525 -11.20 -7.16 -16.78
CA GLU A 525 -11.22 -6.95 -18.23
C GLU A 525 -9.78 -6.90 -18.79
N ALA A 526 -9.46 -7.83 -19.69
CA ALA A 526 -8.12 -7.97 -20.24
C ALA A 526 -7.65 -6.72 -21.01
N LYS A 527 -8.58 -6.04 -21.69
CA LYS A 527 -8.27 -4.79 -22.41
C LYS A 527 -7.95 -3.65 -21.45
N ASP A 528 -8.68 -3.55 -20.35
CA ASP A 528 -8.48 -2.52 -19.33
C ASP A 528 -7.15 -2.70 -18.59
N ARG A 529 -6.74 -3.95 -18.32
CA ARG A 529 -5.40 -4.26 -17.78
C ARG A 529 -4.29 -3.71 -18.68
N VAL A 530 -4.42 -3.91 -20.00
CA VAL A 530 -3.42 -3.44 -20.97
C VAL A 530 -3.44 -1.92 -21.11
N GLU A 531 -4.63 -1.30 -21.18
CA GLU A 531 -4.74 0.16 -21.27
C GLU A 531 -4.13 0.86 -20.05
N ALA A 532 -4.40 0.36 -18.85
CA ALA A 532 -3.79 0.88 -17.62
C ALA A 532 -2.27 0.65 -17.60
N PHE A 533 -1.80 -0.51 -18.08
CA PHE A 533 -0.37 -0.81 -18.20
C PHE A 533 0.33 0.16 -19.15
N GLU A 534 -0.26 0.42 -20.31
CA GLU A 534 0.24 1.40 -21.28
C GLU A 534 0.30 2.81 -20.69
N GLY A 535 -0.69 3.19 -19.88
CA GLY A 535 -0.70 4.47 -19.16
C GLY A 535 0.44 4.60 -18.15
N VAL A 536 0.66 3.58 -17.30
CA VAL A 536 1.76 3.59 -16.33
C VAL A 536 3.12 3.53 -17.04
N TRP A 537 3.25 2.74 -18.11
CA TRP A 537 4.46 2.71 -18.95
C TRP A 537 4.77 4.08 -19.55
N ARG A 538 3.74 4.80 -20.00
CA ARG A 538 3.85 6.15 -20.56
C ARG A 538 4.35 7.15 -19.51
N ILE A 539 3.93 7.04 -18.26
CA ILE A 539 4.46 7.85 -17.15
C ILE A 539 5.96 7.62 -16.99
N PHE A 540 6.41 6.37 -16.92
CA PHE A 540 7.85 6.07 -16.80
C PHE A 540 8.64 6.54 -18.01
N HIS A 541 8.13 6.27 -19.22
CA HIS A 541 8.74 6.70 -20.46
C HIS A 541 8.98 8.21 -20.48
N TYR A 542 7.99 9.00 -20.06
CA TYR A 542 8.11 10.46 -20.02
C TYR A 542 8.98 10.96 -18.87
N THR A 543 8.76 10.49 -17.64
CA THR A 543 9.47 10.98 -16.45
C THR A 543 10.96 10.61 -16.46
N LEU A 544 11.32 9.47 -17.06
CA LEU A 544 12.71 8.99 -17.13
C LEU A 544 13.40 9.30 -18.46
N ARG A 545 12.78 10.12 -19.31
CA ARG A 545 13.38 10.58 -20.56
C ARG A 545 14.69 11.30 -20.31
N LYS A 546 15.55 11.31 -21.33
CA LYS A 546 16.74 12.16 -21.33
C LYS A 546 16.28 13.60 -21.56
N VAL A 547 16.63 14.50 -20.64
CA VAL A 547 16.31 15.93 -20.68
C VAL A 547 17.42 16.70 -21.36
#